data_AF-A0A6V7XRK8-F1
#
_entry.id   AF-A0A6V7XRK8-F1
#
_cell.length_a   1.000
_cell.length_b   1.000
_cell.length_c   1.000
_cell.angle_alpha   90.00
_cell.angle_beta   90.00
_cell.angle_gamma   90.00
#
_symmetry.space_group_name_H-M   'P 1'
#
loop_
_entity.id
_entity.type
_entity.pdbx_description
1 polymer ?
#
loop_
_entity_poly.entity_id
_entity_poly.type
_entity_poly.pdbx_seq_one_letter_code
_entity_poly.pdbx_strand_id
1 'polypeptide(L)'
;MNIGFKNCTKYDYPEFKTQPSKIWNDKDIFGCGIVYPPANMTNEIPYIFLTQNGKQIEKVTLEKDNFDAYKPYVRLLCCSVETNLEMI
;
A
#
# COMPACT_ATOMS: atom_id res chain seq x y z
N MET A 1 7.79 -0.35 11.24
CA MET A 1 7.62 0.41 10.00
C MET A 1 6.33 -0.01 9.36
N ASN A 2 5.38 0.88 9.12
CA ASN A 2 4.19 0.55 8.32
C ASN A 2 4.26 1.33 7.01
N ILE A 3 3.95 0.66 5.90
CA ILE A 3 3.87 1.24 4.57
C ILE A 3 2.49 0.95 3.98
N GLY A 4 1.93 1.88 3.22
CA GLY A 4 0.65 1.67 2.55
C GLY A 4 0.09 2.97 1.97
N PHE A 5 -1.23 2.97 1.73
CA PHE A 5 -1.95 4.16 1.29
C PHE A 5 -3.02 4.54 2.31
N LYS A 6 -3.23 5.84 2.48
CA LYS A 6 -4.32 6.40 3.28
C LYS A 6 -5.35 7.03 2.35
N ASN A 7 -6.63 6.73 2.56
CA ASN A 7 -7.71 7.47 1.90
C ASN A 7 -7.73 8.92 2.42
N CYS A 8 -7.83 9.90 1.53
CA CYS A 8 -7.79 11.32 1.88
C CYS A 8 -9.17 11.89 2.26
N THR A 9 -10.26 11.23 1.86
CA THR A 9 -11.64 11.68 2.11
C THR A 9 -12.23 11.07 3.39
N LYS A 10 -11.65 9.97 3.90
CA LYS A 10 -11.99 9.39 5.21
C LYS A 10 -10.73 9.26 6.07
N TYR A 11 -10.87 9.41 7.39
CA TYR A 11 -9.79 9.09 8.34
C TYR A 11 -9.55 7.59 8.50
N ASP A 12 -10.19 6.75 7.67
CA ASP A 12 -9.98 5.31 7.64
C ASP A 12 -8.75 4.96 6.81
N TYR A 13 -7.85 4.24 7.45
CA TYR A 13 -6.71 3.61 6.83
C TYR A 13 -7.18 2.23 6.37
N PRO A 14 -6.99 1.82 5.11
CA PRO A 14 -6.86 0.39 4.86
C PRO A 14 -5.62 -0.04 5.64
N GLU A 15 -5.83 -0.52 6.87
CA GLU A 15 -4.75 -1.00 7.71
C GLU A 15 -4.24 -2.29 7.08
N PHE A 16 -3.11 -2.18 6.38
CA PHE A 16 -2.25 -3.33 6.15
C PHE A 16 -1.79 -3.80 7.52
N LYS A 17 -2.48 -4.82 8.05
CA LYS A 17 -2.03 -5.53 9.24
C LYS A 17 -0.92 -6.47 8.81
N THR A 18 0.22 -5.91 8.40
CA THR A 18 1.44 -6.69 8.28
C THR A 18 1.71 -7.25 9.68
N GLN A 19 1.59 -8.58 9.84
CA GLN A 19 1.76 -9.21 11.14
C GLN A 19 3.13 -8.80 11.71
N PRO A 20 3.20 -8.16 12.90
CA PRO A 20 4.37 -7.35 13.26
C PRO A 20 5.62 -8.15 13.66
N SER A 21 5.58 -9.49 13.68
CA SER A 21 6.53 -10.25 14.49
C SER A 21 7.58 -11.06 13.75
N LYS A 22 7.69 -11.03 12.40
CA LYS A 22 8.69 -11.92 11.75
C LYS A 22 9.43 -11.54 10.46
N ILE A 23 9.25 -10.38 9.80
CA ILE A 23 9.71 -10.31 8.39
C ILE A 23 10.39 -9.00 7.96
N TRP A 24 11.08 -8.26 8.84
CA TRP A 24 11.88 -7.12 8.38
C TRP A 24 13.34 -7.30 8.74
N ASN A 25 14.20 -7.31 7.72
CA ASN A 25 15.64 -7.31 7.87
C ASN A 25 16.23 -6.02 7.31
N ASP A 26 17.43 -5.68 7.77
CA ASP A 26 18.21 -4.61 7.16
C ASP A 26 18.37 -4.88 5.67
N LYS A 27 18.22 -3.81 4.87
CA LYS A 27 18.30 -3.81 3.39
C LYS A 27 17.12 -4.46 2.65
N ASP A 28 16.07 -4.91 3.34
CA ASP A 28 14.83 -5.27 2.65
C ASP A 28 14.25 -4.06 1.91
N ILE A 29 13.84 -4.29 0.67
CA ILE A 29 13.18 -3.27 -0.17
C ILE A 29 11.68 -3.53 -0.13
N PHE A 30 10.92 -2.54 0.34
CA PHE A 30 9.46 -2.62 0.38
C PHE A 30 8.86 -1.73 -0.70
N GLY A 31 7.89 -2.28 -1.44
CA GLY A 31 7.07 -1.54 -2.38
C GLY A 31 5.61 -1.52 -1.95
N CYS A 32 4.91 -0.46 -2.30
CA CYS A 32 3.46 -0.41 -2.25
C CYS A 32 2.94 0.19 -3.55
N GLY A 33 1.88 -0.40 -4.11
CA GLY A 33 1.26 0.12 -5.32
C GLY A 33 -0.26 0.12 -5.18
N ILE A 34 -0.90 1.06 -5.85
CA ILE A 34 -2.35 1.09 -6.05
C ILE A 34 -2.61 0.86 -7.53
N VAL A 35 -3.56 -0.02 -7.83
CA VAL A 35 -3.95 -0.35 -9.20
C VAL A 35 -5.41 0.04 -9.37
N TYR A 36 -5.67 0.88 -10.35
CA TYR A 36 -7.01 1.21 -10.81
C TYR A 36 -7.27 0.40 -12.09
N PRO A 37 -8.34 -0.42 -12.14
CA PRO A 37 -8.69 -1.14 -13.34
C PRO A 37 -9.07 -0.16 -14.46
N PRO A 38 -8.92 -0.56 -15.72
CA PRO A 38 -9.40 0.22 -16.87
C PRO A 38 -10.87 0.60 -16.72
N ALA A 39 -11.23 1.82 -17.16
CA ALA A 39 -12.60 2.36 -17.00
C ALA A 39 -13.70 1.49 -17.65
N ASN A 40 -13.35 0.66 -18.64
CA ASN A 40 -14.27 -0.25 -19.31
C ASN A 40 -14.48 -1.58 -18.57
N MET A 41 -13.77 -1.86 -17.48
CA MET A 41 -13.90 -3.06 -16.65
C MET A 41 -14.69 -2.76 -15.37
N THR A 42 -16.00 -2.55 -15.49
CA THR A 42 -16.90 -2.13 -14.38
C THR A 42 -17.02 -3.14 -13.23
N ASN A 43 -16.55 -4.37 -13.43
CA ASN A 43 -16.59 -5.44 -12.43
C ASN A 43 -15.29 -5.55 -11.62
N GLU A 44 -14.20 -4.96 -12.10
CA GLU A 44 -12.95 -4.92 -11.36
C GLU A 44 -12.96 -3.75 -10.39
N ILE A 45 -12.41 -3.98 -9.20
CA ILE A 45 -12.27 -2.97 -8.16
C ILE A 45 -10.79 -2.64 -7.98
N PRO A 46 -10.45 -1.35 -7.78
CA PRO A 46 -9.13 -0.94 -7.36
C PRO A 46 -8.60 -1.77 -6.21
N TYR A 47 -7.30 -1.98 -6.19
CA TYR A 47 -6.65 -2.69 -5.11
C TYR A 47 -5.29 -2.08 -4.82
N ILE A 48 -4.87 -2.23 -3.57
CA ILE A 48 -3.53 -1.92 -3.14
C ILE A 48 -2.78 -3.24 -2.93
N PHE A 49 -1.51 -3.27 -3.27
CA PHE A 49 -0.63 -4.40 -3.00
C PHE A 49 0.66 -3.95 -2.32
N LEU A 50 1.25 -4.86 -1.55
CA LEU A 50 2.54 -4.69 -0.92
C LEU A 50 3.53 -5.70 -1.48
N THR A 51 4.79 -5.28 -1.63
CA THR A 51 5.89 -6.15 -2.01
C THR A 51 7.03 -6.08 -1.01
N GLN A 52 7.76 -7.18 -0.90
CA GLN A 52 9.05 -7.26 -0.21
C GLN A 52 10.05 -7.91 -1.17
N ASN A 53 11.15 -7.23 -1.42
CA ASN A 53 12.20 -7.64 -2.36
C ASN A 53 11.62 -8.04 -3.74
N GLY A 54 10.66 -7.24 -4.23
CA GLY A 54 9.98 -7.44 -5.52
C GLY A 54 8.86 -8.49 -5.52
N LYS A 55 8.68 -9.28 -4.46
CA LYS A 55 7.61 -10.29 -4.36
C LYS A 55 6.39 -9.72 -3.66
N GLN A 56 5.19 -9.90 -4.24
CA GLN A 56 3.94 -9.51 -3.59
C GLN A 56 3.71 -10.34 -2.32
N ILE A 57 3.50 -9.65 -1.20
CA ILE A 57 3.23 -10.25 0.12
C ILE A 57 1.79 -10.04 0.58
N GLU A 58 1.12 -9.00 0.10
CA GLU A 58 -0.25 -8.67 0.48
C GLU A 58 -0.97 -7.97 -0.66
N LYS A 59 -2.29 -8.18 -0.75
CA LYS A 59 -3.19 -7.51 -1.69
C LYS A 59 -4.53 -7.28 -0.99
N VAL A 60 -5.03 -6.05 -1.06
CA VAL A 60 -6.30 -5.63 -0.47
C VAL A 60 -7.12 -4.91 -1.53
N THR A 61 -8.29 -5.44 -1.82
CA THR A 61 -9.28 -4.77 -2.68
C THR A 61 -9.91 -3.61 -1.93
N LEU A 62 -10.05 -2.48 -2.62
CA LEU A 62 -10.68 -1.28 -2.10
C LEU A 62 -12.21 -1.35 -2.32
N GLU A 63 -12.99 -0.78 -1.40
CA GLU A 63 -14.46 -0.76 -1.50
C GLU A 63 -14.98 0.16 -2.61
N LYS A 64 -16.04 -0.25 -3.30
CA LYS A 64 -16.58 0.38 -4.53
C LYS A 64 -16.89 1.88 -4.45
N ASP A 65 -17.15 2.40 -3.27
CA ASP A 65 -17.68 3.76 -3.09
C ASP A 65 -16.63 4.75 -2.55
N ASN A 66 -15.33 4.43 -2.65
CA ASN A 66 -14.32 5.19 -1.89
C ASN A 66 -12.93 5.26 -2.57
N PHE A 67 -12.87 5.61 -3.86
CA PHE A 67 -11.63 5.64 -4.65
C PHE A 67 -11.04 7.03 -4.90
N ASP A 68 -11.64 8.10 -4.36
CA ASP A 68 -11.42 9.46 -4.87
C ASP A 68 -9.99 9.97 -4.69
N ALA A 69 -9.35 9.66 -3.56
CA ALA A 69 -7.99 10.12 -3.30
C ALA A 69 -7.29 9.22 -2.28
N TYR A 70 -6.17 8.63 -2.69
CA TYR A 70 -5.24 7.92 -1.82
C TYR A 70 -3.88 8.59 -1.86
N LYS A 71 -3.21 8.67 -0.72
CA LYS A 71 -1.81 9.10 -0.62
C LYS A 71 -0.94 8.02 0.00
N PRO A 72 0.28 7.79 -0.50
CA PRO A 72 1.21 6.89 0.16
C PRO A 72 1.56 7.43 1.55
N TYR A 73 1.83 6.53 2.49
CA TYR A 73 2.38 6.88 3.79
C TYR A 73 3.41 5.85 4.24
N VAL A 74 4.38 6.34 5.01
CA VAL A 74 5.35 5.52 5.73
C VAL A 74 5.34 5.97 7.19
N ARG A 75 5.10 5.04 8.12
CA ARG A 75 5.20 5.27 9.56
C ARG A 75 6.42 4.53 10.09
N LEU A 76 7.40 5.27 10.59
CA LEU A 76 8.59 4.74 11.23
C LEU A 76 8.40 4.79 12.76
N LEU A 77 9.00 3.83 13.47
CA LEU A 77 9.06 3.83 14.93
C LEU A 77 10.48 4.18 15.39
N CYS A 78 11.44 3.28 15.15
CA CYS A 78 12.84 3.43 15.57
C CYS A 78 13.82 3.04 14.44
N CYS A 79 13.56 3.47 13.20
CA CYS A 79 14.41 3.16 12.05
C CYS A 79 14.48 4.32 11.06
N SER A 80 15.53 4.35 10.23
CA SER A 80 15.66 5.21 9.06
C SER A 80 15.38 4.42 7.79
N VAL A 81 14.75 5.06 6.81
CA VAL A 81 14.53 4.46 5.49
C VAL A 81 14.82 5.50 4.41
N GLU A 82 15.16 5.01 3.23
CA GLU A 82 15.18 5.80 2.00
C GLU A 82 13.87 5.55 1.24
N THR A 83 13.26 6.60 0.71
CA THR A 83 12.00 6.51 -0.04
C THR A 83 12.24 6.92 -1.49
N ASN A 84 11.85 6.06 -2.43
CA ASN A 84 11.74 6.39 -3.85
C ASN A 84 10.26 6.44 -4.25
N LEU A 85 9.86 7.47 -4.99
CA LEU A 85 8.49 7.67 -5.47
C LEU A 85 8.49 7.66 -7.00
N GLU A 86 7.95 6.60 -7.58
CA GLU A 86 7.76 6.46 -9.02
C GLU A 86 6.26 6.51 -9.34
N MET A 87 5.88 7.36 -10.29
CA MET A 87 4.53 7.42 -10.85
C MET A 87 4.57 6.74 -12.22
N ILE A 88 3.96 5.54 -12.32
CA ILE A 88 3.94 4.70 -13.52
C ILE A 88 2.53 4.75 -14.12
#